data_AF-A0A1B9HYX7-F1
#
_entry.id   AF-A0A1B9HYX7-F1
#
_cell.length_a   1.000
_cell.length_b   1.000
_cell.length_c   1.000
_cell.angle_alpha   90.00
_cell.angle_beta   90.00
_cell.angle_gamma   90.00
#
_symmetry.space_group_name_H-M   'P 1'
#
loop_
_entity.id
_entity.type
_entity.pdbx_description
1 polymer ?
#
loop_
_entity_poly.entity_id
_entity_poly.type
_entity_poly.pdbx_seq_one_letter_code
_entity_poly.pdbx_strand_id
1 'polypeptide(L)'
;MSNESDQYHLSQELNPSHQADVKAVLAISNDMIASASRDSSVGIWTRKGDSGFQLKTLLNGHHAYVNSLAFIPATDDTDDLLASGGNSSLILLHSLKTLVPESQHCLIGHSLNVCALAYSTKFQKLISGSWDQTARVWSKSSAEWTTDVVLEGHEQAVWGVSIVEEGPKAGCFLTADRMIFLWNKEGEVLQRFKGSPEPVRSLAILPGGNTFVSACNDKQVYLIRIWSFEGTILDSLKGHKDYVYQVTLGSQGIDFVSCGEDHTARAWKVGERPFTVLHPCQTVWSVSSLPNGDIVTGGSDGRIRAWSEDKARIADQATLDAYLNVVKQAMPSGVVGDDHSGQAVQPTKLTIDIDLSDDDPPVSLEFEVGSDPRTTAEAFGNEHGLSENYINQIEAFIRAHLD
;
A
#
# COMPACT_ATOMS: atom_id res chain seq x y z
N MET A 1 20.60 -26.88 3.29
CA MET A 1 20.40 -26.61 1.86
C MET A 1 19.14 -25.76 1.78
N SER A 2 19.28 -24.44 1.81
CA SER A 2 18.18 -23.53 1.56
C SER A 2 17.78 -23.70 0.09
N ASN A 3 16.58 -24.21 -0.15
CA ASN A 3 16.03 -24.32 -1.49
C ASN A 3 16.05 -22.94 -2.14
N GLU A 4 16.78 -22.78 -3.25
CA GLU A 4 16.69 -21.64 -4.17
C GLU A 4 15.33 -21.62 -4.93
N SER A 5 14.26 -22.23 -4.40
CA SER A 5 13.08 -22.59 -5.19
C SER A 5 11.93 -21.59 -5.19
N ASP A 6 11.92 -20.57 -4.32
CA ASP A 6 10.73 -19.74 -4.09
C ASP A 6 11.13 -18.25 -4.16
N GLN A 7 11.42 -17.76 -5.37
CA GLN A 7 11.74 -16.35 -5.62
C GLN A 7 10.99 -15.86 -6.85
N TYR A 8 10.39 -14.66 -6.79
CA TYR A 8 9.88 -14.06 -8.01
C TYR A 8 11.04 -13.62 -8.90
N HIS A 9 10.95 -13.99 -10.17
CA HIS A 9 11.84 -13.50 -11.20
C HIS A 9 11.08 -12.66 -12.21
N LEU A 10 11.81 -11.83 -12.96
CA LEU A 10 11.21 -11.05 -14.03
C LEU A 10 10.55 -12.03 -15.03
N SER A 11 9.25 -11.85 -15.22
CA SER A 11 8.49 -12.53 -16.28
C SER A 11 8.55 -11.71 -17.56
N GLN A 12 8.29 -10.40 -17.45
CA GLN A 12 8.25 -9.53 -18.61
C GLN A 12 8.38 -8.06 -18.20
N GLU A 13 9.06 -7.27 -19.03
CA GLU A 13 8.90 -5.82 -19.05
C GLU A 13 7.91 -5.44 -20.16
N LEU A 14 6.79 -4.82 -19.78
CA LEU A 14 5.69 -4.55 -20.71
C LEU A 14 6.08 -3.41 -21.65
N ASN A 15 5.70 -3.56 -22.92
CA ASN A 15 6.01 -2.62 -23.99
C ASN A 15 4.76 -2.30 -24.81
N PRO A 16 4.57 -1.03 -25.27
CA PRO A 16 5.46 0.12 -25.05
C PRO A 16 5.47 0.62 -23.60
N SER A 17 6.43 1.45 -23.19
CA SER A 17 6.40 2.09 -21.86
C SER A 17 5.45 3.30 -21.85
N HIS A 18 5.00 3.70 -20.67
CA HIS A 18 4.46 5.03 -20.47
C HIS A 18 5.54 6.09 -20.68
N GLN A 19 5.14 7.34 -20.95
CA GLN A 19 6.05 8.46 -21.19
C GLN A 19 6.51 9.15 -19.90
N ALA A 20 5.90 8.82 -18.76
CA ALA A 20 6.22 9.30 -17.43
C ALA A 20 5.91 8.22 -16.38
N ASP A 21 6.13 8.51 -15.10
CA ASP A 21 5.94 7.59 -13.97
C ASP A 21 4.63 6.81 -14.05
N VAL A 22 4.70 5.49 -13.88
CA VAL A 22 3.52 4.63 -13.72
C VAL A 22 3.08 4.71 -12.27
N LYS A 23 2.04 5.48 -11.99
CA LYS A 23 1.60 5.81 -10.63
C LYS A 23 0.64 4.80 -10.03
N ALA A 24 -0.07 4.03 -10.85
CA ALA A 24 -0.88 2.90 -10.40
C ALA A 24 -0.79 1.73 -11.40
N VAL A 25 -0.78 0.51 -10.87
CA VAL A 25 -1.06 -0.73 -11.59
C VAL A 25 -2.15 -1.50 -10.85
N LEU A 26 -2.99 -2.20 -11.59
CA LEU A 26 -4.12 -2.96 -11.04
C LEU A 26 -4.27 -4.29 -11.78
N ALA A 27 -4.22 -5.39 -11.04
CA ALA A 27 -4.60 -6.70 -11.56
C ALA A 27 -6.12 -6.81 -11.60
N ILE A 28 -6.67 -7.05 -12.80
CA ILE A 28 -8.12 -7.28 -13.00
C ILE A 28 -8.39 -8.79 -13.03
N SER A 29 -7.52 -9.52 -13.73
CA SER A 29 -7.53 -10.98 -13.77
C SER A 29 -6.10 -11.48 -14.03
N ASN A 30 -5.94 -12.80 -14.19
CA ASN A 30 -4.67 -13.36 -14.62
C ASN A 30 -4.24 -12.87 -16.00
N ASP A 31 -5.19 -12.46 -16.85
CA ASP A 31 -4.94 -12.15 -18.25
C ASP A 31 -5.27 -10.70 -18.60
N MET A 32 -5.60 -9.87 -17.61
CA MET A 32 -5.85 -8.45 -17.80
C MET A 32 -5.33 -7.63 -16.63
N ILE A 33 -4.56 -6.59 -16.94
CA ILE A 33 -4.13 -5.58 -15.97
C ILE A 33 -4.40 -4.18 -16.53
N ALA A 34 -4.52 -3.21 -15.63
CA ALA A 34 -4.57 -1.80 -15.95
C ALA A 34 -3.37 -1.05 -15.37
N SER A 35 -2.98 0.04 -16.01
CA SER A 35 -1.96 0.98 -15.52
C SER A 35 -2.41 2.41 -15.67
N ALA A 36 -1.93 3.30 -14.80
CA ALA A 36 -2.17 4.74 -14.87
C ALA A 36 -0.86 5.50 -14.68
N SER A 37 -0.70 6.60 -15.43
CA SER A 37 0.57 7.31 -15.50
C SER A 37 0.44 8.82 -15.33
N ARG A 38 1.55 9.45 -14.95
CA ARG A 38 1.69 10.92 -14.96
C ARG A 38 1.55 11.53 -16.35
N ASP A 39 1.68 10.74 -17.41
CA ASP A 39 1.47 11.16 -18.79
C ASP A 39 -0.03 11.29 -19.17
N SER A 40 -0.94 11.21 -18.20
CA SER A 40 -2.41 11.28 -18.32
C SER A 40 -3.10 10.07 -18.95
N SER A 41 -2.35 9.03 -19.32
CA SER A 41 -2.92 7.82 -19.93
C SER A 41 -3.27 6.74 -18.92
N VAL A 42 -4.29 5.94 -19.26
CA VAL A 42 -4.63 4.69 -18.58
C VAL A 42 -4.50 3.55 -19.59
N GLY A 43 -3.55 2.63 -19.37
CA GLY A 43 -3.28 1.50 -20.26
C GLY A 43 -4.03 0.24 -19.85
N ILE A 44 -4.64 -0.43 -20.82
CA ILE A 44 -5.22 -1.77 -20.64
C ILE A 44 -4.33 -2.79 -21.33
N TRP A 45 -3.85 -3.77 -20.57
CA TRP A 45 -2.94 -4.79 -21.05
C TRP A 45 -3.60 -6.14 -20.94
N THR A 46 -3.47 -6.96 -21.98
CA THR A 46 -4.03 -8.30 -21.99
C THR A 46 -2.99 -9.34 -22.33
N ARG A 47 -3.14 -10.51 -21.72
CA ARG A 47 -2.33 -11.70 -21.96
C ARG A 47 -3.15 -12.72 -22.74
N LYS A 48 -2.53 -13.49 -23.65
CA LYS A 48 -3.22 -14.57 -24.37
C LYS A 48 -2.39 -15.85 -24.36
N GLY A 49 -2.84 -16.87 -23.61
CA GLY A 49 -2.08 -18.11 -23.43
C GLY A 49 -0.75 -17.84 -22.73
N ASP A 50 0.32 -18.49 -23.19
CA ASP A 50 1.67 -18.34 -22.62
C ASP A 50 2.41 -17.08 -23.12
N SER A 51 1.80 -16.28 -24.00
CA SER A 51 2.39 -15.00 -24.40
C SER A 51 2.34 -14.00 -23.26
N GLY A 52 3.31 -13.10 -23.17
CA GLY A 52 3.30 -12.01 -22.18
C GLY A 52 2.15 -11.01 -22.40
N PHE A 53 1.98 -10.10 -21.46
CA PHE A 53 1.05 -8.98 -21.56
C PHE A 53 1.42 -8.06 -22.75
N GLN A 54 0.40 -7.63 -23.48
CA GLN A 54 0.51 -6.65 -24.57
C GLN A 54 -0.49 -5.53 -24.37
N LEU A 55 -0.12 -4.31 -24.75
CA LEU A 55 -1.01 -3.15 -24.71
C LEU A 55 -2.18 -3.38 -25.68
N LYS A 56 -3.39 -3.42 -25.14
CA LYS A 56 -4.62 -3.56 -25.92
C LYS A 56 -5.19 -2.20 -26.32
N THR A 57 -5.22 -1.25 -25.40
CA THR A 57 -5.70 0.12 -25.67
C THR A 57 -5.19 1.11 -24.62
N LEU A 58 -5.21 2.40 -24.95
CA LEU A 58 -5.09 3.51 -24.01
C LEU A 58 -6.46 4.15 -23.85
N LEU A 59 -6.98 4.17 -22.63
CA LEU A 59 -8.18 4.90 -22.26
C LEU A 59 -7.80 6.38 -22.06
N ASN A 60 -8.61 7.26 -22.65
CA ASN A 60 -8.40 8.70 -22.63
C ASN A 60 -9.49 9.38 -21.79
N GLY A 61 -9.36 10.69 -21.60
CA GLY A 61 -10.36 11.53 -20.93
C GLY A 61 -9.82 12.29 -19.72
N HIS A 62 -8.74 11.80 -19.11
CA HIS A 62 -7.97 12.61 -18.17
C HIS A 62 -7.11 13.62 -18.94
N HIS A 63 -7.08 14.86 -18.46
CA HIS A 63 -6.25 15.95 -19.01
C HIS A 63 -5.08 16.32 -18.09
N ALA A 64 -4.81 15.47 -17.09
CA ALA A 64 -3.76 15.63 -16.11
C ALA A 64 -3.33 14.24 -15.59
N TYR A 65 -2.37 14.18 -14.67
CA TYR A 65 -1.85 12.90 -14.16
C TYR A 65 -2.99 11.99 -13.66
N VAL A 66 -2.81 10.69 -13.82
CA VAL A 66 -3.69 9.65 -13.26
C VAL A 66 -2.85 8.81 -12.30
N ASN A 67 -3.36 8.53 -11.11
CA ASN A 67 -2.58 7.92 -10.04
C ASN A 67 -3.34 6.91 -9.19
N SER A 68 -4.63 6.68 -9.45
CA SER A 68 -5.45 5.73 -8.72
C SER A 68 -6.35 4.96 -9.67
N LEU A 69 -6.55 3.67 -9.38
CA LEU A 69 -7.35 2.75 -10.17
C LEU A 69 -8.19 1.86 -9.24
N ALA A 70 -9.39 1.49 -9.66
CA ALA A 70 -10.17 0.43 -9.01
C ALA A 70 -10.98 -0.37 -10.04
N PHE A 71 -11.07 -1.68 -9.85
CA PHE A 71 -11.85 -2.57 -10.70
C PHE A 71 -13.25 -2.73 -10.11
N ILE A 72 -14.27 -2.50 -10.94
CA ILE A 72 -15.68 -2.62 -10.59
C ILE A 72 -16.23 -3.77 -11.44
N PRO A 73 -16.29 -5.00 -10.91
CA PRO A 73 -16.86 -6.11 -11.65
C PRO A 73 -18.37 -5.92 -11.84
N ALA A 74 -18.86 -6.46 -12.94
CA ALA A 74 -20.28 -6.56 -13.22
C ALA A 74 -21.00 -7.36 -12.12
N THR A 75 -22.13 -6.85 -11.65
CA THR A 75 -22.99 -7.56 -10.69
C THR A 75 -24.25 -8.16 -11.34
N ASP A 76 -24.44 -7.96 -12.65
CA ASP A 76 -25.55 -8.45 -13.50
C ASP A 76 -25.15 -8.33 -15.00
N ASP A 77 -26.09 -8.03 -15.92
CA ASP A 77 -25.89 -7.70 -17.36
C ASP A 77 -25.08 -6.40 -17.62
N THR A 78 -24.53 -5.78 -16.58
CA THR A 78 -23.68 -4.59 -16.68
C THR A 78 -22.28 -4.94 -17.16
N ASP A 79 -21.57 -3.97 -17.74
CA ASP A 79 -20.16 -4.18 -18.09
C ASP A 79 -19.27 -4.07 -16.85
N ASP A 80 -18.20 -4.85 -16.84
CA ASP A 80 -17.02 -4.64 -16.00
C ASP A 80 -16.48 -3.22 -16.24
N LEU A 81 -16.29 -2.44 -15.18
CA LEU A 81 -15.77 -1.07 -15.28
C LEU A 81 -14.39 -0.96 -14.63
N LEU A 82 -13.57 -0.07 -15.19
CA LEU A 82 -12.37 0.44 -14.55
C LEU A 82 -12.64 1.87 -14.11
N ALA A 83 -12.48 2.14 -12.81
CA ALA A 83 -12.41 3.49 -12.27
C ALA A 83 -10.98 4.00 -12.33
N SER A 84 -10.82 5.24 -12.76
CA SER A 84 -9.53 5.95 -12.79
C SER A 84 -9.66 7.35 -12.20
N GLY A 85 -8.69 7.73 -11.37
CA GLY A 85 -8.67 9.00 -10.64
C GLY A 85 -7.28 9.64 -10.64
N GLY A 86 -7.25 10.96 -10.50
CA GLY A 86 -6.00 11.71 -10.46
C GLY A 86 -6.21 13.22 -10.32
N ASN A 87 -5.32 14.01 -10.92
CA ASN A 87 -5.25 15.46 -10.66
C ASN A 87 -6.49 16.21 -11.13
N SER A 88 -7.20 15.66 -12.11
CA SER A 88 -8.39 16.30 -12.69
C SER A 88 -9.56 16.40 -11.71
N SER A 89 -9.44 15.84 -10.49
CA SER A 89 -10.48 15.68 -9.46
C SER A 89 -11.69 14.83 -9.86
N LEU A 90 -11.84 14.55 -11.16
CA LEU A 90 -12.79 13.61 -11.72
C LEU A 90 -12.37 12.16 -11.51
N ILE A 91 -13.36 11.29 -11.29
CA ILE A 91 -13.20 9.84 -11.39
C ILE A 91 -13.91 9.39 -12.67
N LEU A 92 -13.17 8.83 -13.61
CA LEU A 92 -13.69 8.35 -14.88
C LEU A 92 -13.91 6.84 -14.83
N LEU A 93 -15.08 6.38 -15.28
CA LEU A 93 -15.40 4.95 -15.38
C LEU A 93 -15.45 4.53 -16.84
N HIS A 94 -14.60 3.57 -17.22
CA HIS A 94 -14.55 3.02 -18.59
C HIS A 94 -14.99 1.57 -18.60
N SER A 95 -15.71 1.16 -19.64
CA SER A 95 -16.11 -0.24 -19.85
C SER A 95 -14.93 -1.08 -20.32
N LEU A 96 -14.60 -2.14 -19.58
CA LEU A 96 -13.56 -3.11 -19.91
C LEU A 96 -13.99 -4.11 -21.00
N LYS A 97 -15.28 -4.13 -21.34
CA LYS A 97 -15.83 -4.94 -22.43
C LYS A 97 -15.72 -4.23 -23.77
N THR A 98 -16.15 -2.97 -23.84
CA THR A 98 -16.15 -2.19 -25.08
C THR A 98 -14.79 -1.55 -25.35
N LEU A 99 -14.08 -1.15 -24.29
CA LEU A 99 -12.75 -0.53 -24.36
C LEU A 99 -12.70 0.71 -25.26
N VAL A 100 -13.83 1.42 -25.35
CA VAL A 100 -13.88 2.72 -26.01
C VAL A 100 -13.09 3.75 -25.18
N PRO A 101 -12.37 4.69 -25.80
CA PRO A 101 -11.57 5.67 -25.06
C PRO A 101 -12.40 6.61 -24.19
N GLU A 102 -13.66 6.89 -24.56
CA GLU A 102 -14.56 7.74 -23.79
C GLU A 102 -15.07 7.04 -22.52
N SER A 103 -15.08 7.77 -21.40
CA SER A 103 -15.65 7.26 -20.16
C SER A 103 -17.16 7.08 -20.28
N GLN A 104 -17.67 5.94 -19.79
CA GLN A 104 -19.10 5.67 -19.69
C GLN A 104 -19.77 6.52 -18.60
N HIS A 105 -19.06 6.78 -17.50
CA HIS A 105 -19.52 7.63 -16.42
C HIS A 105 -18.40 8.53 -15.93
N CYS A 106 -18.78 9.71 -15.41
CA CYS A 106 -17.88 10.67 -14.77
C CYS A 106 -18.45 11.03 -13.41
N LEU A 107 -17.72 10.68 -12.35
CA LEU A 107 -18.09 10.96 -10.96
C LEU A 107 -17.46 12.30 -10.59
N ILE A 108 -18.32 13.27 -10.29
CA ILE A 108 -17.95 14.65 -9.96
C ILE A 108 -18.24 14.87 -8.48
N GLY A 109 -17.25 15.34 -7.73
CA GLY A 109 -17.45 15.70 -6.33
C GLY A 109 -16.19 16.18 -5.61
N HIS A 110 -15.03 15.58 -5.89
CA HIS A 110 -13.77 16.05 -5.34
C HIS A 110 -13.32 17.35 -6.00
N SER A 111 -12.69 18.23 -5.22
CA SER A 111 -12.19 19.53 -5.68
C SER A 111 -10.69 19.54 -5.99
N LEU A 112 -9.97 18.50 -5.55
CA LEU A 112 -8.55 18.31 -5.76
C LEU A 112 -8.25 16.87 -6.18
N ASN A 113 -6.97 16.55 -6.32
CA ASN A 113 -6.47 15.25 -6.75
C ASN A 113 -7.08 14.06 -5.98
N VAL A 114 -7.66 13.11 -6.72
CA VAL A 114 -8.11 11.81 -6.20
C VAL A 114 -6.94 10.85 -6.12
N CYS A 115 -6.49 10.54 -4.92
CA CYS A 115 -5.23 9.83 -4.65
C CYS A 115 -5.36 8.32 -4.56
N ALA A 116 -6.53 7.84 -4.15
CA ALA A 116 -6.76 6.42 -3.92
C ALA A 116 -8.21 6.07 -4.26
N LEU A 117 -8.38 4.85 -4.77
CA LEU A 117 -9.65 4.26 -5.12
C LEU A 117 -9.65 2.81 -4.64
N ALA A 118 -10.79 2.36 -4.12
CA ALA A 118 -11.03 0.95 -3.83
C ALA A 118 -12.51 0.64 -4.07
N TYR A 119 -12.81 -0.57 -4.54
CA TYR A 119 -14.19 -1.01 -4.77
C TYR A 119 -14.48 -2.27 -3.98
N SER A 120 -15.69 -2.35 -3.42
CA SER A 120 -16.23 -3.55 -2.81
C SER A 120 -17.30 -4.18 -3.67
N THR A 121 -17.11 -5.45 -4.01
CA THR A 121 -18.08 -6.24 -4.78
C THR A 121 -19.27 -6.65 -3.92
N LYS A 122 -19.04 -6.94 -2.64
CA LYS A 122 -20.06 -7.36 -1.68
C LYS A 122 -21.02 -6.23 -1.32
N PHE A 123 -20.50 -5.03 -1.11
CA PHE A 123 -21.30 -3.86 -0.74
C PHE A 123 -21.67 -2.99 -1.94
N GLN A 124 -21.10 -3.26 -3.12
CA GLN A 124 -21.29 -2.51 -4.36
C GLN A 124 -20.99 -1.02 -4.18
N LYS A 125 -19.88 -0.73 -3.48
CA LYS A 125 -19.44 0.63 -3.17
C LYS A 125 -18.05 0.89 -3.72
N LEU A 126 -17.87 2.04 -4.35
CA LEU A 126 -16.55 2.62 -4.62
C LEU A 126 -16.23 3.59 -3.49
N ILE A 127 -15.00 3.62 -3.00
CA ILE A 127 -14.49 4.67 -2.12
C ILE A 127 -13.33 5.40 -2.79
N SER A 128 -13.29 6.71 -2.62
CA SER A 128 -12.20 7.57 -3.09
C SER A 128 -11.63 8.44 -1.97
N GLY A 129 -10.32 8.65 -1.95
CA GLY A 129 -9.63 9.60 -1.07
C GLY A 129 -8.96 10.72 -1.87
N SER A 130 -8.94 11.94 -1.34
CA SER A 130 -8.53 13.13 -2.09
C SER A 130 -7.67 14.11 -1.29
N TRP A 131 -6.93 14.95 -2.02
CA TRP A 131 -6.21 16.11 -1.48
C TRP A 131 -7.13 17.19 -0.91
N ASP A 132 -8.43 17.14 -1.18
CA ASP A 132 -9.43 18.01 -0.58
C ASP A 132 -9.79 17.63 0.87
N GLN A 133 -9.02 16.72 1.47
CA GLN A 133 -9.16 16.28 2.87
C GLN A 133 -10.45 15.48 3.13
N THR A 134 -11.12 15.01 2.08
CA THR A 134 -12.28 14.14 2.20
C THR A 134 -12.03 12.79 1.57
N ALA A 135 -12.73 11.79 2.08
CA ALA A 135 -13.04 10.59 1.33
C ALA A 135 -14.53 10.58 0.96
N ARG A 136 -14.88 9.92 -0.15
CA ARG A 136 -16.26 9.82 -0.63
C ARG A 136 -16.58 8.38 -0.94
N VAL A 137 -17.78 7.96 -0.57
CA VAL A 137 -18.31 6.64 -0.92
C VAL A 137 -19.38 6.83 -1.98
N TRP A 138 -19.29 6.03 -3.03
CA TRP A 138 -20.12 6.12 -4.21
C TRP A 138 -20.87 4.82 -4.42
N SER A 139 -22.10 4.91 -4.88
CA SER A 139 -22.84 3.77 -5.38
C SER A 139 -23.59 4.12 -6.64
N LYS A 140 -24.06 3.07 -7.32
CA LYS A 140 -24.86 3.19 -8.52
C LYS A 140 -26.32 2.85 -8.19
N SER A 141 -27.21 3.81 -8.36
CA SER A 141 -28.65 3.60 -8.23
C SER A 141 -29.34 3.95 -9.55
N SER A 142 -30.14 3.03 -10.09
CA SER A 142 -30.95 3.27 -11.32
C SER A 142 -30.17 3.90 -12.49
N ALA A 143 -28.97 3.37 -12.76
CA ALA A 143 -28.01 3.75 -13.81
C ALA A 143 -27.12 4.99 -13.57
N GLU A 144 -27.36 5.78 -12.51
CA GLU A 144 -26.52 6.94 -12.16
C GLU A 144 -25.65 6.64 -10.94
N TRP A 145 -24.43 7.18 -10.95
CA TRP A 145 -23.52 7.13 -9.81
C TRP A 145 -23.73 8.35 -8.94
N THR A 146 -23.90 8.12 -7.63
CA THR A 146 -24.11 9.18 -6.63
C THR A 146 -23.13 9.03 -5.49
N THR A 147 -22.80 10.14 -4.82
CA THR A 147 -22.11 10.09 -3.54
C THR A 147 -23.11 9.72 -2.45
N ASP A 148 -22.91 8.58 -1.80
CA ASP A 148 -23.76 8.13 -0.69
C ASP A 148 -23.40 8.85 0.61
N VAL A 149 -22.09 8.98 0.87
CA VAL A 149 -21.56 9.65 2.06
C VAL A 149 -20.24 10.35 1.74
N VAL A 150 -20.05 11.51 2.38
CA VAL A 150 -18.77 12.24 2.42
C VAL A 150 -18.19 12.06 3.81
N LEU A 151 -16.98 11.51 3.88
CA LEU A 151 -16.25 11.25 5.11
C LEU A 151 -15.35 12.46 5.40
N GLU A 152 -15.89 13.39 6.18
CA GLU A 152 -15.24 14.66 6.56
C GLU A 152 -14.61 14.56 7.95
N GLY A 153 -13.40 15.10 8.11
CA GLY A 153 -12.72 15.15 9.40
C GLY A 153 -11.21 14.89 9.36
N HIS A 154 -10.65 14.54 8.21
CA HIS A 154 -9.21 14.58 8.00
C HIS A 154 -8.71 16.03 7.92
N GLU A 155 -7.48 16.25 8.37
CA GLU A 155 -6.85 17.59 8.36
C GLU A 155 -5.88 17.75 7.18
N GLN A 156 -5.61 16.66 6.47
CA GLN A 156 -4.69 16.58 5.35
C GLN A 156 -5.26 15.70 4.23
N ALA A 157 -4.53 15.66 3.13
CA ALA A 157 -4.82 14.79 2.00
C ALA A 157 -5.06 13.33 2.44
N VAL A 158 -6.17 12.75 1.98
CA VAL A 158 -6.49 11.34 2.22
C VAL A 158 -5.77 10.50 1.18
N TRP A 159 -4.72 9.81 1.60
CA TRP A 159 -3.83 9.02 0.75
C TRP A 159 -4.21 7.55 0.65
N GLY A 160 -4.76 6.98 1.73
CA GLY A 160 -5.21 5.59 1.76
C GLY A 160 -6.72 5.50 1.91
N VAL A 161 -7.34 4.58 1.18
CA VAL A 161 -8.74 4.17 1.40
C VAL A 161 -8.86 2.66 1.26
N SER A 162 -9.77 2.05 2.04
CA SER A 162 -10.12 0.64 1.90
C SER A 162 -11.54 0.39 2.42
N ILE A 163 -12.16 -0.69 1.94
CA ILE A 163 -13.48 -1.14 2.41
C ILE A 163 -13.28 -2.50 3.09
N VAL A 164 -13.81 -2.63 4.30
CA VAL A 164 -13.73 -3.88 5.05
C VAL A 164 -14.78 -4.86 4.50
N GLU A 165 -14.35 -5.91 3.80
CA GLU A 165 -15.27 -6.87 3.15
C GLU A 165 -15.89 -7.89 4.11
N GLU A 166 -15.08 -8.36 5.06
CA GLU A 166 -15.42 -9.49 5.94
C GLU A 166 -15.04 -9.18 7.39
N GLY A 167 -15.52 -10.02 8.30
CA GLY A 167 -15.23 -9.90 9.73
C GLY A 167 -16.16 -8.92 10.47
N PRO A 168 -15.87 -8.61 11.75
CA PRO A 168 -16.75 -7.85 12.64
C PRO A 168 -17.00 -6.40 12.19
N LYS A 169 -16.13 -5.85 11.34
CA LYS A 169 -16.23 -4.48 10.81
C LYS A 169 -16.65 -4.45 9.35
N ALA A 170 -17.19 -5.55 8.81
CA ALA A 170 -17.63 -5.64 7.42
C ALA A 170 -18.62 -4.50 7.08
N GLY A 171 -18.37 -3.82 5.95
CA GLY A 171 -19.12 -2.65 5.48
C GLY A 171 -18.64 -1.32 6.03
N CYS A 172 -17.63 -1.31 6.91
CA CYS A 172 -16.96 -0.09 7.35
C CYS A 172 -15.91 0.37 6.34
N PHE A 173 -15.52 1.65 6.45
CA PHE A 173 -14.51 2.27 5.60
C PHE A 173 -13.27 2.61 6.40
N LEU A 174 -12.09 2.30 5.87
CA LEU A 174 -10.82 2.81 6.38
C LEU A 174 -10.32 3.92 5.46
N THR A 175 -9.87 5.01 6.06
CA THR A 175 -9.26 6.14 5.35
C THR A 175 -8.02 6.60 6.10
N ALA A 176 -7.06 7.19 5.39
CA ALA A 176 -5.82 7.61 6.03
C ALA A 176 -5.26 8.93 5.47
N ASP A 177 -4.92 9.84 6.39
CA ASP A 177 -4.03 10.97 6.17
C ASP A 177 -2.72 10.74 6.97
N ARG A 178 -2.43 11.48 8.05
CA ARG A 178 -1.43 11.10 9.07
C ARG A 178 -2.03 10.15 10.12
N MET A 179 -3.34 10.21 10.27
CA MET A 179 -4.14 9.36 11.13
C MET A 179 -4.91 8.37 10.26
N ILE A 180 -5.29 7.23 10.85
CA ILE A 180 -6.18 6.29 10.19
C ILE A 180 -7.53 6.39 10.89
N PHE A 181 -8.61 6.45 10.11
CA PHE A 181 -9.96 6.57 10.61
C PHE A 181 -10.76 5.35 10.15
N LEU A 182 -11.53 4.75 11.07
CA LEU A 182 -12.54 3.75 10.75
C LEU A 182 -13.91 4.40 10.83
N TRP A 183 -14.69 4.30 9.75
CA TRP A 183 -16.01 4.90 9.63
C TRP A 183 -17.07 3.82 9.50
N ASN A 184 -18.26 4.05 10.05
CA ASN A 184 -19.43 3.25 9.71
C ASN A 184 -20.03 3.70 8.35
N LYS A 185 -21.07 3.00 7.91
CA LYS A 185 -21.75 3.28 6.64
C LYS A 185 -22.51 4.61 6.62
N GLU A 186 -22.83 5.15 7.79
CA GLU A 186 -23.44 6.47 7.99
C GLU A 186 -22.43 7.63 7.93
N GLY A 187 -21.12 7.33 7.91
CA GLY A 187 -20.05 8.34 7.89
C GLY A 187 -19.66 8.85 9.27
N GLU A 188 -19.96 8.11 10.33
CA GLU A 188 -19.50 8.42 11.68
C GLU A 188 -18.17 7.72 11.97
N VAL A 189 -17.26 8.43 12.64
CA VAL A 189 -15.97 7.85 13.06
C VAL A 189 -16.19 6.89 14.22
N LEU A 190 -15.91 5.61 13.98
CA LEU A 190 -15.94 4.55 14.99
C LEU A 190 -14.64 4.47 15.79
N GLN A 191 -13.51 4.71 15.13
CA GLN A 191 -12.19 4.65 15.76
C GLN A 191 -11.18 5.55 15.05
N ARG A 192 -10.23 6.09 15.82
CA ARG A 192 -9.06 6.81 15.32
C ARG A 192 -7.81 6.06 15.74
N PHE A 193 -6.92 5.78 14.80
CA PHE A 193 -5.63 5.15 15.05
C PHE A 193 -4.56 6.24 14.90
N LYS A 194 -3.75 6.46 15.95
CA LYS A 194 -2.55 7.30 15.86
C LYS A 194 -1.61 6.64 14.84
N GLY A 195 -1.65 7.13 13.61
CA GLY A 195 -0.91 6.56 12.50
C GLY A 195 0.58 6.89 12.63
N SER A 196 0.99 8.02 12.08
CA SER A 196 2.39 8.40 11.98
C SER A 196 2.53 9.93 11.92
N PRO A 197 3.65 10.54 12.38
CA PRO A 197 3.91 11.96 12.15
C PRO A 197 4.03 12.30 10.65
N GLU A 198 4.28 11.30 9.81
CA GLU A 198 4.29 11.39 8.36
C GLU A 198 3.04 10.76 7.75
N PRO A 199 2.69 11.08 6.49
CA PRO A 199 1.47 10.54 5.89
C PRO A 199 1.48 9.01 5.78
N VAL A 200 0.36 8.40 6.14
CA VAL A 200 0.05 7.00 5.88
C VAL A 200 -0.40 6.88 4.42
N ARG A 201 0.45 6.31 3.57
CA ARG A 201 0.27 6.35 2.10
C ARG A 201 -0.74 5.35 1.57
N SER A 202 -0.95 4.24 2.27
CA SER A 202 -1.74 3.13 1.74
C SER A 202 -2.24 2.23 2.87
N LEU A 203 -3.37 1.57 2.61
CA LEU A 203 -4.08 0.69 3.52
C LEU A 203 -4.47 -0.59 2.78
N ALA A 204 -4.37 -1.74 3.44
CA ALA A 204 -4.87 -3.01 2.92
C ALA A 204 -5.50 -3.84 4.03
N ILE A 205 -6.69 -4.40 3.79
CA ILE A 205 -7.31 -5.38 4.71
C ILE A 205 -6.59 -6.71 4.53
N LEU A 206 -6.16 -7.34 5.62
CA LEU A 206 -5.52 -8.66 5.57
C LEU A 206 -6.55 -9.79 5.41
N PRO A 207 -6.10 -10.99 4.94
CA PRO A 207 -6.95 -12.16 4.86
C PRO A 207 -7.72 -12.42 6.16
N GLY A 208 -9.02 -12.71 6.03
CA GLY A 208 -9.91 -12.96 7.18
C GLY A 208 -10.61 -11.72 7.74
N GLY A 209 -10.23 -10.50 7.33
CA GLY A 209 -11.02 -9.28 7.60
C GLY A 209 -10.99 -8.77 9.04
N ASN A 210 -10.07 -9.27 9.88
CA ASN A 210 -9.96 -8.88 11.29
C ASN A 210 -8.84 -7.86 11.55
N THR A 211 -7.92 -7.68 10.61
CA THR A 211 -6.75 -6.83 10.74
C THR A 211 -6.49 -6.08 9.43
N PHE A 212 -5.71 -5.02 9.50
CA PHE A 212 -5.30 -4.25 8.33
C PHE A 212 -3.83 -3.83 8.42
N VAL A 213 -3.23 -3.55 7.27
CA VAL A 213 -1.86 -3.05 7.13
C VAL A 213 -1.89 -1.59 6.73
N SER A 214 -0.96 -0.80 7.28
CA SER A 214 -0.70 0.58 6.88
C SER A 214 0.74 0.76 6.40
N ALA A 215 0.92 1.49 5.31
CA ALA A 215 2.22 2.01 4.87
C ALA A 215 2.49 3.37 5.53
N CYS A 216 3.26 3.37 6.61
CA CYS A 216 3.67 4.55 7.37
C CYS A 216 5.01 5.07 6.85
N ASN A 217 5.16 6.38 6.68
CA ASN A 217 6.40 6.98 6.18
C ASN A 217 7.19 7.74 7.27
N ASP A 218 7.00 7.41 8.55
CA ASP A 218 7.83 8.02 9.58
C ASP A 218 9.30 7.62 9.44
N LYS A 219 10.18 8.46 10.01
CA LYS A 219 11.62 8.21 10.04
C LYS A 219 12.02 7.07 10.97
N GLN A 220 11.06 6.35 11.56
CA GLN A 220 11.36 5.19 12.40
C GLN A 220 11.66 3.96 11.52
N VAL A 221 12.25 2.94 12.14
CA VAL A 221 12.75 1.73 11.45
C VAL A 221 11.62 0.89 10.80
N TYR A 222 10.36 1.17 11.12
CA TYR A 222 9.19 0.35 10.73
C TYR A 222 8.21 1.14 9.86
N LEU A 223 8.25 0.91 8.55
CA LEU A 223 7.40 1.61 7.59
C LEU A 223 6.08 0.87 7.29
N ILE A 224 5.90 -0.33 7.82
CA ILE A 224 4.69 -1.14 7.64
C ILE A 224 4.22 -1.62 9.00
N ARG A 225 2.95 -1.36 9.34
CA ARG A 225 2.34 -1.76 10.61
C ARG A 225 1.08 -2.58 10.36
N ILE A 226 0.90 -3.63 11.17
CA ILE A 226 -0.31 -4.46 11.20
C ILE A 226 -1.13 -4.05 12.41
N TRP A 227 -2.41 -3.82 12.21
CA TRP A 227 -3.33 -3.29 13.22
C TRP A 227 -4.50 -4.22 13.46
N SER A 228 -4.94 -4.28 14.71
CA SER A 228 -6.30 -4.68 15.06
C SER A 228 -7.25 -3.50 14.90
N PHE A 229 -8.54 -3.74 14.68
CA PHE A 229 -9.55 -2.68 14.58
C PHE A 229 -9.84 -1.98 15.92
N GLU A 230 -9.36 -2.53 17.03
CA GLU A 230 -9.44 -1.94 18.37
C GLU A 230 -8.39 -0.85 18.59
N GLY A 231 -7.39 -0.73 17.72
CA GLY A 231 -6.34 0.30 17.83
C GLY A 231 -4.96 -0.24 18.19
N THR A 232 -4.80 -1.56 18.33
CA THR A 232 -3.53 -2.16 18.75
C THR A 232 -2.65 -2.42 17.53
N ILE A 233 -1.37 -2.03 17.60
CA ILE A 233 -0.34 -2.48 16.65
C ILE A 233 0.02 -3.92 17.02
N LEU A 234 -0.31 -4.86 16.14
CA LEU A 234 -0.04 -6.28 16.32
C LEU A 234 1.36 -6.66 15.84
N ASP A 235 1.86 -5.99 14.80
CA ASP A 235 3.20 -6.20 14.27
C ASP A 235 3.72 -4.92 13.58
N SER A 236 5.04 -4.77 13.53
CA SER A 236 5.74 -3.69 12.85
C SER A 236 6.87 -4.28 12.01
N LEU A 237 6.71 -4.23 10.69
CA LEU A 237 7.58 -4.95 9.78
C LEU A 237 8.74 -4.07 9.30
N LYS A 238 9.95 -4.59 9.48
CA LYS A 238 11.18 -4.02 8.93
C LYS A 238 11.42 -4.57 7.54
N GLY A 239 11.97 -3.74 6.67
CA GLY A 239 12.46 -4.20 5.38
C GLY A 239 12.74 -3.04 4.46
N HIS A 240 11.71 -2.25 4.14
CA HIS A 240 11.86 -1.08 3.31
C HIS A 240 12.83 -0.07 3.94
N LYS A 241 13.75 0.44 3.13
CA LYS A 241 14.82 1.36 3.57
C LYS A 241 14.47 2.85 3.34
N ASP A 242 13.34 3.10 2.70
CA ASP A 242 12.81 4.42 2.36
C ASP A 242 11.29 4.33 2.16
N TYR A 243 10.62 5.46 1.92
CA TYR A 243 9.17 5.59 1.86
C TYR A 243 8.43 4.46 1.13
N VAL A 244 7.39 3.94 1.77
CA VAL A 244 6.49 2.93 1.21
C VAL A 244 5.29 3.64 0.61
N TYR A 245 5.03 3.42 -0.67
CA TYR A 245 3.96 4.11 -1.39
C TYR A 245 2.69 3.31 -1.52
N GLN A 246 2.77 1.97 -1.53
CA GLN A 246 1.60 1.12 -1.62
C GLN A 246 1.77 -0.15 -0.80
N VAL A 247 0.67 -0.57 -0.17
CA VAL A 247 0.43 -1.94 0.31
C VAL A 247 -0.88 -2.42 -0.31
N THR A 248 -0.94 -3.68 -0.74
CA THR A 248 -2.18 -4.29 -1.25
C THR A 248 -2.21 -5.78 -0.97
N LEU A 249 -3.41 -6.37 -0.94
CA LEU A 249 -3.62 -7.77 -0.64
C LEU A 249 -2.83 -8.67 -1.61
N GLY A 250 -2.21 -9.72 -1.05
CA GLY A 250 -1.47 -10.72 -1.80
C GLY A 250 -2.39 -11.82 -2.34
N SER A 251 -1.79 -12.80 -3.01
CA SER A 251 -2.48 -13.99 -3.48
C SER A 251 -1.58 -15.21 -3.29
N GLN A 252 -2.16 -16.42 -3.39
CA GLN A 252 -1.42 -17.68 -3.34
C GLN A 252 -0.51 -17.86 -2.11
N GLY A 253 -0.99 -17.49 -0.92
CA GLY A 253 -0.26 -17.67 0.33
C GLY A 253 0.69 -16.53 0.71
N ILE A 254 0.77 -15.49 -0.13
CA ILE A 254 1.28 -14.17 0.25
C ILE A 254 0.14 -13.38 0.89
N ASP A 255 0.38 -12.82 2.08
CA ASP A 255 -0.62 -12.03 2.79
C ASP A 255 -0.82 -10.66 2.13
N PHE A 256 0.27 -9.99 1.78
CA PHE A 256 0.25 -8.69 1.08
C PHE A 256 1.56 -8.41 0.34
N VAL A 257 1.51 -7.43 -0.56
CA VAL A 257 2.68 -6.93 -1.29
C VAL A 257 2.84 -5.43 -1.05
N SER A 258 4.07 -4.93 -1.12
CA SER A 258 4.39 -3.51 -0.92
C SER A 258 5.44 -3.01 -1.91
N CYS A 259 5.55 -1.69 -2.08
CA CYS A 259 6.60 -1.07 -2.89
C CYS A 259 6.96 0.33 -2.42
N GLY A 260 8.17 0.79 -2.75
CA GLY A 260 8.69 2.05 -2.19
C GLY A 260 9.79 2.76 -2.97
N GLU A 261 10.31 3.83 -2.37
CA GLU A 261 11.43 4.66 -2.85
C GLU A 261 12.80 4.01 -2.67
N ASP A 262 12.84 2.84 -2.01
CA ASP A 262 14.06 2.06 -1.82
C ASP A 262 14.38 1.15 -3.02
N HIS A 263 13.83 1.46 -4.20
CA HIS A 263 13.95 0.68 -5.43
C HIS A 263 13.33 -0.72 -5.38
N THR A 264 12.50 -1.03 -4.38
CA THR A 264 12.00 -2.39 -4.17
C THR A 264 10.49 -2.52 -4.27
N ALA A 265 10.05 -3.70 -4.70
CA ALA A 265 8.77 -4.26 -4.32
C ALA A 265 8.99 -5.54 -3.52
N ARG A 266 8.08 -5.83 -2.58
CA ARG A 266 8.21 -6.92 -1.63
C ARG A 266 6.92 -7.71 -1.49
N ALA A 267 7.05 -9.02 -1.34
CA ALA A 267 5.96 -9.93 -1.05
C ALA A 267 6.10 -10.44 0.38
N TRP A 268 5.03 -10.34 1.17
CA TRP A 268 5.05 -10.58 2.60
C TRP A 268 4.15 -11.75 2.97
N LYS A 269 4.72 -12.64 3.78
CA LYS A 269 3.97 -13.57 4.61
C LYS A 269 4.31 -13.24 6.06
N VAL A 270 3.29 -12.93 6.85
CA VAL A 270 3.46 -12.41 8.21
C VAL A 270 4.22 -13.44 9.06
N GLY A 271 5.24 -12.97 9.78
CA GLY A 271 6.14 -13.83 10.55
C GLY A 271 7.31 -14.45 9.74
N GLU A 272 7.39 -14.19 8.44
CA GLU A 272 8.48 -14.66 7.57
C GLU A 272 9.27 -13.49 6.96
N ARG A 273 10.48 -13.77 6.44
CA ARG A 273 11.27 -12.76 5.72
C ARG A 273 10.57 -12.42 4.40
N PRO A 274 10.37 -11.14 4.06
CA PRO A 274 9.76 -10.78 2.78
C PRO A 274 10.65 -11.19 1.62
N PHE A 275 10.02 -11.69 0.58
CA PHE A 275 10.67 -11.80 -0.72
C PHE A 275 10.79 -10.39 -1.33
N THR A 276 11.93 -10.07 -1.96
CA THR A 276 12.24 -8.71 -2.44
C THR A 276 12.70 -8.74 -3.89
N VAL A 277 12.08 -7.94 -4.75
CA VAL A 277 12.57 -7.64 -6.12
C VAL A 277 13.17 -6.25 -6.18
N LEU A 278 14.21 -6.10 -7.01
CA LEU A 278 14.89 -4.83 -7.27
C LEU A 278 14.52 -4.26 -8.65
N HIS A 279 14.34 -2.94 -8.68
CA HIS A 279 13.97 -2.20 -9.88
C HIS A 279 15.04 -1.18 -10.27
N PRO A 280 15.37 -1.04 -11.56
CA PRO A 280 16.33 -0.05 -12.04
C PRO A 280 15.73 1.36 -12.14
N CYS A 281 14.89 1.74 -11.17
CA CYS A 281 14.26 3.06 -11.10
C CYS A 281 14.25 3.53 -9.65
N GLN A 282 14.24 4.86 -9.44
CA GLN A 282 14.31 5.44 -8.09
C GLN A 282 13.12 5.01 -7.23
N THR A 283 11.91 5.03 -7.79
CA THR A 283 10.69 4.77 -7.03
C THR A 283 9.86 3.70 -7.71
N VAL A 284 9.46 2.69 -6.95
CA VAL A 284 8.38 1.79 -7.34
C VAL A 284 7.09 2.35 -6.73
N TRP A 285 6.28 2.97 -7.57
CA TRP A 285 5.10 3.72 -7.13
C TRP A 285 3.91 2.86 -6.81
N SER A 286 3.79 1.70 -7.47
CA SER A 286 2.62 0.86 -7.35
C SER A 286 2.94 -0.60 -7.57
N VAL A 287 2.18 -1.47 -6.90
CA VAL A 287 2.26 -2.92 -6.98
C VAL A 287 0.85 -3.51 -6.92
N SER A 288 0.61 -4.61 -7.63
CA SER A 288 -0.62 -5.41 -7.55
C SER A 288 -0.33 -6.89 -7.69
N SER A 289 -1.05 -7.72 -6.92
CA SER A 289 -0.99 -9.18 -7.02
C SER A 289 -2.06 -9.69 -7.99
N LEU A 290 -1.70 -10.62 -8.86
CA LEU A 290 -2.62 -11.33 -9.76
C LEU A 290 -3.18 -12.57 -9.07
N PRO A 291 -4.39 -13.05 -9.43
CA PRO A 291 -4.96 -14.25 -8.81
C PRO A 291 -4.09 -15.51 -8.89
N ASN A 292 -3.23 -15.65 -9.91
CA ASN A 292 -2.30 -16.76 -10.09
C ASN A 292 -1.02 -16.67 -9.24
N GLY A 293 -0.85 -15.60 -8.45
CA GLY A 293 0.33 -15.36 -7.62
C GLY A 293 1.37 -14.45 -8.24
N ASP A 294 1.29 -14.14 -9.54
CA ASP A 294 2.22 -13.19 -10.19
C ASP A 294 2.03 -11.78 -9.62
N ILE A 295 3.08 -10.95 -9.67
CA ILE A 295 3.02 -9.55 -9.22
C ILE A 295 3.30 -8.63 -10.40
N VAL A 296 2.60 -7.50 -10.48
CA VAL A 296 2.93 -6.41 -11.40
C VAL A 296 3.30 -5.14 -10.65
N THR A 297 4.26 -4.40 -11.18
CA THR A 297 4.80 -3.17 -10.55
C THR A 297 4.89 -2.04 -11.55
N GLY A 298 4.59 -0.81 -11.12
CA GLY A 298 4.78 0.44 -11.87
C GLY A 298 5.93 1.28 -11.30
N GLY A 299 6.89 1.65 -12.16
CA GLY A 299 8.09 2.42 -11.76
C GLY A 299 8.07 3.89 -12.17
N SER A 300 8.96 4.68 -11.56
CA SER A 300 9.23 6.07 -11.94
C SER A 300 9.91 6.22 -13.31
N ASP A 301 10.39 5.12 -13.88
CA ASP A 301 10.96 5.03 -15.23
C ASP A 301 9.90 4.85 -16.34
N GLY A 302 8.62 4.93 -15.99
CA GLY A 302 7.50 4.76 -16.92
C GLY A 302 7.25 3.30 -17.35
N ARG A 303 7.91 2.33 -16.69
CA ARG A 303 7.81 0.93 -17.06
C ARG A 303 6.91 0.15 -16.11
N ILE A 304 6.23 -0.85 -16.69
CA ILE A 304 5.48 -1.87 -15.97
C ILE A 304 6.25 -3.18 -16.08
N ARG A 305 6.40 -3.86 -14.96
CA ARG A 305 7.10 -5.15 -14.89
C ARG A 305 6.21 -6.19 -14.27
N ALA A 306 6.16 -7.37 -14.87
CA ALA A 306 5.51 -8.56 -14.35
C ALA A 306 6.56 -9.51 -13.77
N TRP A 307 6.22 -10.13 -12.65
CA TRP A 307 7.08 -10.98 -11.84
C TRP A 307 6.37 -12.29 -11.56
N SER A 308 7.08 -13.41 -11.64
CA SER A 308 6.49 -14.73 -11.40
C SER A 308 7.45 -15.66 -10.66
N GLU A 309 6.90 -16.50 -9.80
CA GLU A 309 7.58 -17.66 -9.21
C GLU A 309 7.43 -18.92 -10.07
N ASP A 310 6.49 -18.90 -11.02
CA ASP A 310 6.24 -20.04 -11.90
C ASP A 310 7.28 -20.07 -13.02
N LYS A 311 8.10 -21.12 -13.01
CA LYS A 311 9.17 -21.36 -14.01
C LYS A 311 8.67 -21.32 -15.46
N ALA A 312 7.40 -21.61 -15.72
CA ALA A 312 6.83 -21.52 -17.06
C ALA A 312 6.61 -20.07 -17.54
N ARG A 313 6.53 -19.10 -16.63
CA ARG A 313 6.30 -17.68 -16.92
C ARG A 313 7.51 -16.79 -16.67
N ILE A 314 8.57 -17.32 -16.08
CA ILE A 314 9.84 -16.62 -15.90
C ILE A 314 10.50 -16.38 -17.27
N ALA A 315 11.09 -15.19 -17.45
CA ALA A 315 11.79 -14.83 -18.67
C ALA A 315 13.00 -15.74 -18.93
N ASP A 316 13.46 -15.81 -20.19
CA ASP A 316 14.68 -16.54 -20.51
C ASP A 316 15.92 -15.96 -19.81
N GLN A 317 16.95 -16.79 -19.66
CA GLN A 317 18.17 -16.42 -18.94
C GLN A 317 18.84 -15.17 -19.51
N ALA A 318 18.83 -14.98 -20.83
CA ALA A 318 19.43 -13.80 -21.46
C ALA A 318 18.72 -12.51 -21.04
N THR A 319 17.38 -12.55 -20.95
CA THR A 319 16.55 -11.44 -20.49
C THR A 319 16.78 -11.16 -19.01
N LEU A 320 16.87 -12.21 -18.18
CA LEU A 320 17.18 -12.07 -16.75
C LEU A 320 18.56 -11.45 -16.53
N ASP A 321 19.59 -11.93 -17.23
CA ASP A 321 20.95 -11.42 -17.12
C ASP A 321 21.04 -9.96 -17.58
N ALA A 322 20.37 -9.61 -18.68
CA ALA A 322 20.27 -8.24 -19.16
C ALA A 322 19.61 -7.32 -18.12
N TYR A 323 18.49 -7.76 -17.55
CA TYR A 323 17.77 -7.01 -16.51
C TYR A 323 18.64 -6.80 -15.26
N LEU A 324 19.28 -7.85 -14.75
CA LEU A 324 20.15 -7.77 -13.58
C LEU A 324 21.35 -6.85 -13.82
N ASN A 325 21.87 -6.79 -15.04
CA ASN A 325 22.93 -5.85 -15.39
C ASN A 325 22.43 -4.39 -15.35
N VAL A 326 21.22 -4.10 -15.84
CA VAL A 326 20.62 -2.77 -15.75
C VAL A 326 20.37 -2.39 -14.29
N VAL A 327 19.86 -3.32 -13.47
CA VAL A 327 19.70 -3.11 -12.02
C VAL A 327 21.03 -2.76 -11.37
N LYS A 328 22.09 -3.54 -11.59
CA LYS A 328 23.43 -3.28 -11.02
C LYS A 328 23.98 -1.89 -11.40
N GLN A 329 23.67 -1.41 -12.61
CA GLN A 329 24.11 -0.08 -13.06
C GLN A 329 23.28 1.06 -12.47
N ALA A 330 21.99 0.83 -12.22
CA ALA A 330 21.07 1.82 -11.68
C ALA A 330 21.19 1.99 -10.16
N MET A 331 21.65 0.96 -9.45
CA MET A 331 21.72 0.97 -7.98
C MET A 331 22.86 1.86 -7.45
N PRO A 332 22.59 2.76 -6.50
CA PRO A 332 23.63 3.47 -5.76
C PRO A 332 24.59 2.50 -5.06
N SER A 333 25.87 2.86 -5.00
CA SER A 333 26.89 2.09 -4.26
C SER A 333 26.46 1.94 -2.79
N GLY A 334 26.08 0.73 -2.37
CA GLY A 334 25.60 0.45 -1.01
C GLY A 334 24.19 -0.18 -0.92
N VAL A 335 23.39 -0.15 -2.00
CA VAL A 335 22.05 -0.80 -2.01
C VAL A 335 22.16 -2.33 -2.17
N VAL A 336 23.26 -2.82 -2.75
CA VAL A 336 23.54 -4.26 -2.98
C VAL A 336 23.92 -5.01 -1.69
N GLY A 337 24.03 -4.31 -0.55
CA GLY A 337 24.16 -4.92 0.77
C GLY A 337 22.80 -5.31 1.33
N ASP A 338 22.19 -6.37 0.79
CA ASP A 338 21.37 -7.22 1.65
C ASP A 338 22.37 -7.95 2.54
N ASP A 339 22.39 -7.61 3.82
CA ASP A 339 23.18 -8.33 4.80
C ASP A 339 22.62 -9.76 4.87
N HIS A 340 23.19 -10.65 4.06
CA HIS A 340 22.84 -12.08 3.99
C HIS A 340 23.30 -12.84 5.26
N SER A 341 23.77 -12.12 6.29
CA SER A 341 24.17 -12.66 7.58
C SER A 341 23.25 -12.15 8.70
N GLY A 342 21.96 -12.47 8.62
CA GLY A 342 21.03 -12.30 9.73
C GLY A 342 21.35 -13.26 10.88
N GLN A 343 22.45 -13.05 11.60
CA GLN A 343 22.37 -13.23 13.04
C GLN A 343 21.49 -12.08 13.54
N ALA A 344 20.47 -12.41 14.32
CA ALA A 344 19.66 -11.42 15.02
C ALA A 344 20.61 -10.56 15.87
N VAL A 345 21.02 -9.41 15.35
CA VAL A 345 21.57 -8.35 16.18
C VAL A 345 20.37 -7.82 16.95
N GLN A 346 20.20 -8.32 18.17
CA GLN A 346 19.26 -7.68 19.10
C GLN A 346 19.66 -6.20 19.19
N PRO A 347 18.71 -5.27 19.03
CA PRO A 347 19.03 -3.85 19.08
C PRO A 347 19.71 -3.56 20.41
N THR A 348 20.89 -2.94 20.40
CA THR A 348 21.57 -2.54 21.64
C THR A 348 20.86 -1.35 22.30
N LYS A 349 19.94 -0.67 21.59
CA LYS A 349 19.12 0.44 22.09
C LYS A 349 17.69 0.34 21.55
N LEU A 350 16.72 0.57 22.44
CA LEU A 350 15.29 0.68 22.16
C LEU A 350 14.88 2.13 22.43
N THR A 351 14.16 2.74 21.50
CA THR A 351 13.49 4.04 21.71
C THR A 351 12.03 3.75 22.04
N ILE A 352 11.56 4.22 23.18
CA ILE A 352 10.22 3.98 23.71
C ILE A 352 9.51 5.33 23.85
N ASP A 353 8.41 5.52 23.15
CA ASP A 353 7.64 6.76 23.23
C ASP A 353 6.71 6.73 24.47
N ILE A 354 6.90 7.65 25.41
CA ILE A 354 6.12 7.77 26.66
C ILE A 354 5.17 8.96 26.55
N ASP A 355 3.87 8.69 26.69
CA ASP A 355 2.82 9.71 26.57
C ASP A 355 2.57 10.40 27.91
N LEU A 356 3.11 11.61 28.09
CA LEU A 356 3.03 12.35 29.36
C LEU A 356 1.72 13.13 29.52
N SER A 357 1.04 13.48 28.43
CA SER A 357 -0.24 14.19 28.44
C SER A 357 -1.00 13.93 27.14
N ASP A 358 -2.33 13.87 27.20
CA ASP A 358 -3.18 13.55 26.03
C ASP A 358 -3.06 14.58 24.88
N ASP A 359 -2.58 15.80 25.19
CA ASP A 359 -2.49 16.93 24.26
C ASP A 359 -1.07 17.20 23.75
N ASP A 360 -0.04 16.56 24.33
CA ASP A 360 1.37 16.76 23.96
C ASP A 360 1.92 15.58 23.14
N PRO A 361 2.93 15.82 22.28
CA PRO A 361 3.63 14.72 21.62
C PRO A 361 4.35 13.84 22.66
N PRO A 362 4.37 12.51 22.47
CA PRO A 362 5.04 11.62 23.39
C PRO A 362 6.54 11.91 23.43
N VAL A 363 7.13 11.72 24.61
CA VAL A 363 8.54 11.96 24.85
C VAL A 363 9.30 10.65 24.72
N SER A 364 10.33 10.63 23.89
CA SER A 364 11.12 9.43 23.63
C SER A 364 12.07 9.13 24.79
N LEU A 365 11.97 7.92 25.33
CA LEU A 365 12.87 7.31 26.30
C LEU A 365 13.84 6.39 25.57
N GLU A 366 15.13 6.61 25.74
CA GLU A 366 16.19 5.76 25.20
C GLU A 366 16.58 4.69 26.23
N PHE A 367 16.38 3.42 25.89
CA PHE A 367 16.71 2.26 26.73
C PHE A 367 17.83 1.43 26.10
N GLU A 368 18.93 1.22 26.82
CA GLU A 368 20.02 0.34 26.37
C GLU A 368 19.72 -1.12 26.75
N VAL A 369 19.67 -2.02 25.76
CA VAL A 369 19.30 -3.42 25.98
C VAL A 369 20.39 -4.12 26.79
N GLY A 370 20.03 -4.59 27.99
CA GLY A 370 20.95 -5.14 29.00
C GLY A 370 21.19 -4.21 30.20
N SER A 371 20.75 -2.95 30.13
CA SER A 371 20.66 -2.06 31.29
C SER A 371 19.47 -2.41 32.18
N ASP A 372 19.49 -1.99 33.44
CA ASP A 372 18.38 -2.23 34.37
C ASP A 372 17.18 -1.33 34.05
N PRO A 373 15.99 -1.88 33.70
CA PRO A 373 14.79 -1.11 33.39
C PRO A 373 14.39 -0.10 34.46
N ARG A 374 14.63 -0.43 35.75
CA ARG A 374 14.32 0.45 36.86
C ARG A 374 15.15 1.73 36.82
N THR A 375 16.45 1.58 36.60
CA THR A 375 17.39 2.71 36.54
C THR A 375 17.02 3.68 35.41
N THR A 376 16.64 3.16 34.25
CA THR A 376 16.22 3.99 33.10
C THR A 376 14.88 4.68 33.36
N ALA A 377 13.90 3.99 33.95
CA ALA A 377 12.60 4.56 34.31
C ALA A 377 12.73 5.67 35.38
N GLU A 378 13.62 5.49 36.37
CA GLU A 378 13.88 6.50 37.40
C GLU A 378 14.59 7.73 36.82
N ALA A 379 15.57 7.55 35.94
CA ALA A 379 16.26 8.65 35.28
C ALA A 379 15.27 9.52 34.48
N PHE A 380 14.45 8.87 33.65
CA PHE A 380 13.42 9.55 32.86
C PHE A 380 12.35 10.20 33.75
N GLY A 381 11.88 9.50 34.78
CA GLY A 381 10.90 10.05 35.72
C GLY A 381 11.41 11.28 36.48
N ASN A 382 12.68 11.28 36.88
CA ASN A 382 13.30 12.42 37.56
C ASN A 382 13.50 13.62 36.61
N GLU A 383 13.85 13.36 35.34
CA GLU A 383 14.00 14.40 34.31
C GLU A 383 12.66 15.10 34.02
N HIS A 384 11.56 14.35 33.98
CA HIS A 384 10.23 14.85 33.65
C HIS A 384 9.32 15.12 34.87
N GLY A 385 9.83 14.98 36.09
CA GLY A 385 9.09 15.27 37.33
C GLY A 385 7.90 14.32 37.59
N LEU A 386 8.01 13.06 37.18
CA LEU A 386 6.93 12.06 37.23
C LEU A 386 6.81 11.42 38.63
N SER A 387 5.59 11.01 38.97
CA SER A 387 5.34 10.31 40.24
C SER A 387 5.95 8.90 40.26
N GLU A 388 6.24 8.38 41.45
CA GLU A 388 6.76 7.02 41.64
C GLU A 388 5.86 5.93 41.02
N ASN A 389 4.54 6.14 41.04
CA ASN A 389 3.59 5.24 40.40
C ASN A 389 3.77 5.22 38.86
N TYR A 390 4.03 6.39 38.27
CA TYR A 390 4.24 6.51 36.83
C TYR A 390 5.60 5.92 36.41
N ILE A 391 6.64 6.10 37.25
CA ILE A 391 7.94 5.43 37.08
C ILE A 391 7.78 3.89 37.11
N ASN A 392 6.95 3.35 38.02
CA ASN A 392 6.65 1.92 38.06
C ASN A 392 5.96 1.43 36.77
N GLN A 393 5.10 2.25 36.16
CA GLN A 393 4.43 1.92 34.90
C GLN A 393 5.41 1.91 33.72
N ILE A 394 6.32 2.89 33.65
CA ILE A 394 7.39 2.92 32.65
C ILE A 394 8.30 1.69 32.80
N GLU A 395 8.69 1.33 34.03
CA GLU A 395 9.49 0.13 34.29
C GLU A 395 8.78 -1.15 33.83
N ALA A 396 7.50 -1.31 34.19
CA ALA A 396 6.71 -2.47 33.78
C ALA A 396 6.55 -2.54 32.25
N PHE A 397 6.39 -1.38 31.61
CA PHE A 397 6.33 -1.26 30.16
C PHE A 397 7.65 -1.69 29.51
N ILE A 398 8.80 -1.19 29.97
CA ILE A 398 10.12 -1.59 29.47
C ILE A 398 10.29 -3.10 29.61
N ARG A 399 9.97 -3.68 30.78
CA ARG A 399 10.08 -5.14 31.02
C ARG A 399 9.23 -5.97 30.06
N ALA A 400 8.00 -5.53 29.80
CA ALA A 400 7.09 -6.23 28.87
C ALA A 400 7.55 -6.19 27.40
N HIS A 401 8.46 -5.28 27.03
CA HIS A 401 9.02 -5.17 25.68
C HIS A 401 10.40 -5.84 25.53
N LEU A 402 10.91 -6.45 26.60
CA LEU A 402 12.19 -7.19 26.61
C LEU A 402 12.02 -8.72 26.61
N ASP A 403 10.83 -9.21 26.99
CA ASP A 403 10.40 -10.61 26.89
C ASP A 403 9.74 -10.87 25.52
#